data_AF-A0A916I7S2-F1
#
_entry.id   AF-A0A916I7S2-F1
#
_cell.length_a   1.000
_cell.length_b   1.000
_cell.length_c   1.000
_cell.angle_alpha   90.00
_cell.angle_beta   90.00
_cell.angle_gamma   90.00
#
_symmetry.space_group_name_H-M   'P 1'
#
loop_
_entity.id
_entity.type
_entity.pdbx_description
1 polymer ?
#
loop_
_entity_poly.entity_id
_entity_poly.type
_entity_poly.pdbx_seq_one_letter_code
_entity_poly.pdbx_strand_id
1 'polypeptide(L)'
;QGADNASGRYGSYAMELLINEMMKRGASRASMEAKVFGGGQVISGMSTLNVGERNTNFVIEYLRTERIPILSKDVMDVYPRKVCFLPASGKAMVKRLAPANAEALVAQERAAAQRAVPTRTGGGSVDLF
;
A
#
# COMPACT_ATOMS: atom_id res chain seq x y z
N GLN A 1 17.33 7.04 15.24
CA GLN A 1 17.19 6.05 14.15
C GLN A 1 16.41 4.87 14.71
N GLY A 2 15.17 4.63 14.28
CA GLY A 2 14.36 3.60 14.97
C GLY A 2 12.90 3.39 14.53
N ALA A 3 12.44 3.97 13.41
CA ALA A 3 11.04 3.85 12.98
C ALA A 3 10.82 2.99 11.72
N ASP A 4 11.89 2.52 11.06
CA ASP A 4 11.80 1.95 9.70
C ASP A 4 11.72 0.40 9.64
N ASN A 5 11.89 -0.31 10.77
CA ASN A 5 11.92 -1.77 10.76
C ASN A 5 10.54 -2.44 10.79
N ALA A 6 9.46 -1.75 11.19
CA ALA A 6 8.15 -2.37 11.29
C ALA A 6 7.54 -2.64 9.89
N SER A 7 7.52 -1.63 9.02
CA SER A 7 6.92 -1.72 7.68
C SER A 7 7.59 -2.75 6.78
N GLY A 8 8.92 -2.82 6.80
CA GLY A 8 9.67 -3.86 6.06
C GLY A 8 9.39 -5.27 6.56
N ARG A 9 9.24 -5.45 7.89
CA ARG A 9 8.88 -6.76 8.48
C ARG A 9 7.49 -7.23 8.05
N TYR A 10 6.51 -6.33 8.00
CA TYR A 10 5.17 -6.66 7.48
C TYR A 10 5.22 -7.06 6.01
N GLY A 11 5.96 -6.30 5.19
CA GLY A 11 6.17 -6.62 3.78
C GLY A 11 6.80 -8.00 3.58
N SER A 12 7.90 -8.29 4.27
CA SER A 12 8.60 -9.57 4.15
C SER A 12 7.71 -10.74 4.57
N TYR A 13 6.98 -10.59 5.68
CA TYR A 13 6.08 -11.64 6.16
C TYR A 13 4.94 -11.91 5.17
N ALA A 14 4.29 -10.87 4.64
CA ALA A 14 3.21 -11.02 3.67
C ALA A 14 3.69 -11.68 2.37
N MET A 15 4.87 -11.29 1.87
CA MET A 15 5.46 -11.88 0.66
C MET A 15 5.84 -13.35 0.88
N GLU A 16 6.43 -13.67 2.02
CA GLU A 16 6.80 -15.05 2.37
C GLU A 16 5.57 -15.96 2.46
N LEU A 17 4.49 -15.49 3.11
CA LEU A 17 3.23 -16.22 3.16
C LEU A 17 2.67 -16.48 1.76
N LEU A 18 2.67 -15.47 0.88
CA LEU A 18 2.17 -15.61 -0.49
C LEU A 18 2.99 -16.63 -1.29
N ILE A 19 4.32 -16.53 -1.24
CA ILE A 19 5.21 -17.47 -1.93
C ILE A 19 4.97 -18.89 -1.44
N ASN A 20 4.87 -19.09 -0.12
CA ASN A 20 4.64 -20.41 0.46
C ASN A 20 3.27 -20.98 0.05
N GLU A 21 2.22 -20.17 0.02
CA GLU A 21 0.91 -20.62 -0.46
C GLU A 21 0.92 -20.98 -1.96
N MET A 22 1.67 -20.24 -2.79
CA MET A 22 1.86 -20.62 -4.20
C MET A 22 2.64 -21.93 -4.32
N MET A 23 3.67 -22.14 -3.51
CA MET A 23 4.45 -23.39 -3.50
C MET A 23 3.60 -24.60 -3.09
N LYS A 24 2.75 -24.46 -2.06
CA LYS A 24 1.79 -25.52 -1.67
C LYS A 24 0.83 -25.91 -2.79
N ARG A 25 0.57 -24.99 -3.72
CA ARG A 25 -0.27 -25.20 -4.91
C ARG A 25 0.52 -25.69 -6.13
N GLY A 26 1.81 -26.02 -5.96
CA GLY A 26 2.66 -26.61 -7.00
C GLY A 26 3.56 -25.62 -7.76
N ALA A 27 3.58 -24.34 -7.38
CA ALA A 27 4.53 -23.41 -7.98
C ALA A 27 5.96 -23.69 -7.50
N SER A 28 6.95 -23.52 -8.37
CA SER A 28 8.36 -23.52 -7.99
C SER A 28 8.89 -22.09 -7.93
N ARG A 29 9.79 -21.77 -6.98
CA ARG A 29 10.40 -20.42 -6.91
C ARG A 29 11.06 -20.01 -8.23
N ALA A 30 11.69 -20.96 -8.92
CA ALA A 30 12.33 -20.73 -10.22
C ALA A 30 11.34 -20.40 -11.36
N SER A 31 10.07 -20.77 -11.22
CA SER A 31 9.01 -20.46 -12.20
C SER A 31 8.23 -19.18 -11.88
N MET A 32 8.51 -18.54 -10.74
CA MET A 32 7.78 -17.34 -10.34
C MET A 32 8.26 -16.13 -11.12
N GLU A 33 7.32 -15.26 -11.45
CA GLU A 33 7.56 -13.99 -12.13
C GLU A 33 6.75 -12.90 -11.42
N ALA A 34 7.25 -11.67 -11.42
CA ALA A 34 6.63 -10.56 -10.74
C ALA A 34 6.25 -9.42 -11.68
N LYS A 35 5.14 -8.75 -11.37
CA LYS A 35 4.74 -7.48 -11.96
C LYS A 35 4.43 -6.51 -10.84
N VAL A 36 5.11 -5.38 -10.82
CA VAL A 36 5.07 -4.44 -9.70
C VAL A 36 4.25 -3.21 -10.06
N PHE A 37 3.28 -2.87 -9.22
CA PHE A 37 2.37 -1.75 -9.47
C PHE A 37 2.20 -0.89 -8.21
N GLY A 38 1.93 0.40 -8.37
CA GLY A 38 1.53 1.29 -7.27
C GLY A 38 2.65 2.22 -6.81
N GLY A 39 2.77 2.45 -5.50
CA GLY A 39 3.76 3.39 -4.97
C GLY A 39 3.55 4.87 -5.36
N GLY A 40 2.37 5.21 -5.89
CA GLY A 40 2.06 6.57 -6.32
C GLY A 40 1.86 7.55 -5.15
N GLN A 41 2.24 8.81 -5.36
CA GLN A 41 2.05 9.90 -4.42
C GLN A 41 0.75 10.64 -4.72
N VAL A 42 -0.37 10.03 -4.33
CA VAL A 42 -1.71 10.51 -4.70
C VAL A 42 -2.33 11.51 -3.71
N ILE A 43 -1.78 11.62 -2.50
CA ILE A 43 -2.28 12.51 -1.43
C ILE A 43 -1.33 13.70 -1.30
N SER A 44 -1.80 14.88 -1.70
CA SER A 44 -1.09 16.16 -1.52
C SER A 44 -0.87 16.44 -0.03
N GLY A 45 0.37 16.75 0.36
CA GLY A 45 0.74 17.04 1.75
C GLY A 45 1.27 15.84 2.56
N MET A 46 1.22 14.62 2.02
CA MET A 46 1.84 13.42 2.62
C MET A 46 3.23 13.09 2.03
N SER A 47 3.75 13.95 1.14
CA SER A 47 5.04 13.79 0.45
C SER A 47 6.23 13.64 1.39
N THR A 48 6.13 14.12 2.64
CA THR A 48 7.22 14.02 3.63
C THR A 48 7.48 12.59 4.10
N LEU A 49 6.53 11.67 3.96
CA LEU A 49 6.67 10.28 4.43
C LEU A 49 7.25 9.31 3.38
N ASN A 50 7.31 9.71 2.10
CA ASN A 50 7.87 8.94 0.97
C ASN A 50 7.51 7.43 0.97
N VAL A 51 6.31 7.08 1.44
CA VAL A 51 5.91 5.67 1.66
C VAL A 51 5.89 4.90 0.34
N GLY A 52 5.41 5.51 -0.74
CA GLY A 52 5.36 4.88 -2.06
C GLY A 52 6.74 4.50 -2.60
N GLU A 53 7.72 5.39 -2.44
CA GLU A 53 9.11 5.14 -2.84
C GLU A 53 9.74 4.02 -1.99
N ARG A 54 9.57 4.08 -0.67
CA ARG A 54 10.07 3.07 0.27
C ARG A 54 9.51 1.68 -0.04
N ASN A 55 8.20 1.58 -0.30
CA ASN A 55 7.56 0.33 -0.67
C ASN A 55 8.07 -0.19 -2.01
N THR A 56 8.26 0.69 -2.99
CA THR A 56 8.80 0.32 -4.30
C THR A 56 10.21 -0.24 -4.17
N ASN A 57 11.08 0.45 -3.43
CA ASN A 57 12.46 0.02 -3.20
C ASN A 57 12.51 -1.31 -2.44
N PHE A 58 11.70 -1.45 -1.39
CA PHE A 58 11.59 -2.70 -0.63
C PHE A 58 11.19 -3.89 -1.53
N VAL A 59 10.14 -3.74 -2.35
CA VAL A 59 9.65 -4.83 -3.21
C VAL A 59 10.68 -5.21 -4.27
N ILE A 60 11.34 -4.23 -4.90
CA ILE A 60 12.39 -4.50 -5.88
C ILE A 60 13.53 -5.29 -5.25
N GLU A 61 13.98 -4.89 -4.07
CA GLU A 61 15.09 -5.54 -3.37
C GLU A 61 14.73 -6.94 -2.85
N TYR A 62 13.50 -7.11 -2.35
CA TYR A 62 12.98 -8.41 -1.93
C TYR A 62 12.94 -9.39 -3.10
N LEU A 63 12.35 -8.99 -4.23
CA LEU A 63 12.25 -9.84 -5.43
C LEU A 63 13.62 -10.18 -6.01
N ARG A 64 14.57 -9.24 -5.97
CA ARG A 64 15.96 -9.48 -6.37
C ARG A 64 16.62 -10.53 -5.48
N THR A 65 16.42 -10.44 -4.16
CA THR A 65 16.97 -11.39 -3.18
C THR A 65 16.37 -12.79 -3.37
N GLU A 66 15.07 -12.87 -3.62
CA GLU A 66 14.35 -14.12 -3.90
C GLU A 66 14.56 -14.67 -5.32
N ARG A 67 15.32 -13.96 -6.16
CA ARG A 67 15.58 -14.30 -7.57
C ARG A 67 14.32 -14.44 -8.41
N ILE A 68 13.29 -13.64 -8.12
CA ILE A 68 12.05 -13.60 -8.88
C ILE A 68 12.15 -12.46 -9.91
N PRO A 69 12.20 -12.76 -11.23
CA PRO A 69 12.32 -11.75 -12.26
C PRO A 69 11.09 -10.82 -12.30
N ILE A 70 11.33 -9.52 -12.45
CA ILE A 70 10.29 -8.52 -12.66
C ILE A 70 10.07 -8.36 -14.16
N LEU A 71 8.91 -8.77 -14.66
CA LEU A 71 8.55 -8.65 -16.08
C LEU A 71 8.06 -7.25 -16.45
N SER A 72 7.44 -6.54 -15.51
CA SER A 72 6.92 -5.20 -15.75
C SER A 72 6.79 -4.42 -14.46
N LYS A 73 6.98 -3.10 -14.52
CA LYS A 73 6.74 -2.18 -13.41
C LYS A 73 5.95 -0.96 -13.87
N ASP A 74 4.89 -0.60 -13.14
CA ASP A 74 4.21 0.71 -13.22
C ASP A 74 4.08 1.25 -11.80
N VAL A 75 5.15 1.90 -11.36
CA VAL A 75 5.35 2.38 -10.00
C VAL A 75 5.45 3.91 -9.97
N MET A 76 5.37 4.51 -8.78
CA MET A 76 5.44 5.96 -8.57
C MET A 76 4.29 6.69 -9.29
N ASP A 77 4.46 7.92 -9.76
CA ASP A 77 3.41 8.77 -10.37
C ASP A 77 2.41 9.35 -9.35
N VAL A 78 1.69 10.39 -9.75
CA VAL A 78 0.73 11.14 -8.93
C VAL A 78 -0.71 10.66 -9.10
N TYR A 79 -0.95 9.78 -10.07
CA TYR A 79 -2.28 9.26 -10.37
C TYR A 79 -2.60 7.98 -9.59
N PRO A 80 -3.78 7.89 -8.95
CA PRO A 80 -4.30 6.63 -8.44
C PRO A 80 -4.46 5.63 -9.57
N ARG A 81 -4.26 4.35 -9.26
CA ARG A 81 -4.37 3.27 -10.26
C ARG A 81 -5.20 2.12 -9.72
N LYS A 82 -6.07 1.58 -10.57
CA LYS A 82 -6.75 0.31 -10.34
C LYS A 82 -6.02 -0.79 -11.10
N VAL A 83 -5.60 -1.83 -10.39
CA VAL A 83 -4.91 -3.00 -10.96
C VAL A 83 -5.86 -4.19 -10.96
N CYS A 84 -5.94 -4.88 -12.09
CA CYS A 84 -6.62 -6.17 -12.21
C CYS A 84 -5.62 -7.20 -12.71
N PHE A 85 -5.42 -8.27 -11.94
CA PHE A 85 -4.51 -9.35 -12.29
C PHE A 85 -5.30 -10.62 -12.59
N LEU A 86 -4.95 -11.29 -13.69
CA LEU A 86 -5.55 -12.54 -14.15
C LEU A 86 -4.52 -13.68 -13.99
N PRO A 87 -4.50 -14.39 -12.84
CA PRO A 87 -3.42 -15.30 -12.49
C PRO A 87 -3.20 -16.43 -13.50
N ALA A 88 -4.28 -16.98 -14.06
CA ALA A 88 -4.21 -18.07 -15.03
C ALA A 88 -3.46 -17.72 -16.32
N SER A 89 -3.36 -16.43 -16.66
CA SER A 89 -2.67 -15.94 -17.88
C SER A 89 -1.48 -15.04 -17.59
N GLY A 90 -1.23 -14.70 -16.32
CA GLY A 90 -0.25 -13.68 -15.92
C GLY A 90 -0.55 -12.26 -16.41
N LYS A 91 -1.69 -12.00 -17.06
CA LYS A 91 -2.03 -10.65 -17.57
C LYS A 91 -2.38 -9.72 -16.42
N ALA A 92 -1.86 -8.49 -16.50
CA ALA A 92 -2.17 -7.42 -15.56
C ALA A 92 -2.68 -6.22 -16.36
N MET A 93 -3.81 -5.66 -15.95
CA MET A 93 -4.41 -4.47 -16.53
C MET A 93 -4.38 -3.35 -15.52
N VAL A 94 -3.97 -2.16 -15.97
CA VAL A 94 -3.87 -0.98 -15.12
C VAL A 94 -4.73 0.12 -15.71
N LYS A 95 -5.64 0.66 -14.91
CA LYS A 95 -6.39 1.87 -15.24
C LYS A 95 -5.93 3.00 -14.32
N ARG A 96 -5.30 4.01 -14.90
CA ARG A 96 -5.02 5.27 -14.21
C ARG A 96 -6.34 6.01 -14.03
N LEU A 97 -6.61 6.43 -12.81
CA LEU A 97 -7.80 7.17 -12.45
C LEU A 97 -7.47 8.66 -12.48
N ALA A 98 -8.48 9.48 -12.78
CA ALA A 98 -8.35 10.91 -12.57
C ALA A 98 -7.99 11.14 -11.09
N PRO A 99 -7.14 12.14 -10.78
CA PRO A 99 -7.00 12.58 -9.40
C PRO A 99 -8.41 12.85 -8.88
N ALA A 100 -8.81 12.16 -7.80
CA ALA A 100 -9.91 12.70 -7.02
C ALA A 100 -9.49 14.12 -6.63
N ASN A 101 -10.41 15.09 -6.63
CA ASN A 101 -10.11 16.42 -6.08
C ASN A 101 -9.62 16.20 -4.64
N ALA A 102 -8.31 16.11 -4.45
CA ALA A 102 -7.71 15.75 -3.18
C ALA A 102 -8.13 16.79 -2.14
N GLU A 103 -8.29 18.05 -2.58
CA GLU A 103 -8.88 19.14 -1.83
C GLU A 103 -10.32 18.86 -1.40
N ALA A 104 -11.17 18.33 -2.28
CA ALA A 104 -12.56 18.01 -1.93
C ALA A 104 -12.65 16.83 -0.95
N LEU A 105 -11.80 15.80 -1.13
CA LEU A 105 -11.75 14.67 -0.21
C LEU A 105 -11.22 15.10 1.18
N VAL A 106 -10.14 15.89 1.22
CA VAL A 106 -9.59 16.46 2.46
C VAL A 106 -10.57 17.42 3.12
N ALA A 107 -11.28 18.24 2.35
CA ALA A 107 -12.32 19.12 2.87
C ALA A 107 -13.49 18.31 3.46
N GLN A 108 -13.88 17.22 2.81
CA GLN A 108 -14.91 16.31 3.31
C GLN A 108 -14.47 15.57 4.58
N GLU A 109 -13.23 15.09 4.64
CA GLU A 109 -12.66 14.47 5.85
C GLU A 109 -12.56 15.48 7.00
N ARG A 110 -12.10 16.72 6.73
CA ARG A 110 -12.09 17.80 7.74
C ARG A 110 -13.50 18.15 8.22
N ALA A 111 -14.46 18.28 7.30
CA ALA A 111 -15.84 18.58 7.65
C ALA A 111 -16.50 17.44 8.45
N ALA A 112 -16.21 16.18 8.10
CA ALA A 112 -16.66 15.01 8.84
C ALA A 112 -16.01 14.93 10.24
N ALA A 113 -14.71 15.22 10.35
CA ALA A 113 -14.00 15.27 11.62
C ALA A 113 -14.51 16.41 12.53
N GLN A 114 -14.82 17.58 11.97
CA GLN A 114 -15.45 18.69 12.69
C GLN A 114 -16.86 18.35 13.17
N ARG A 115 -17.65 17.61 12.38
CA ARG A 115 -18.96 17.09 12.77
C ARG A 115 -18.89 16.01 13.85
N ALA A 116 -17.81 15.23 13.88
CA ALA A 116 -17.59 14.16 14.84
C ALA A 116 -17.04 14.65 16.19
N VAL A 117 -16.75 15.95 16.36
CA VAL A 117 -16.44 16.50 17.70
C VAL A 117 -17.75 16.57 18.48
N PRO A 118 -17.97 15.72 19.51
CA PRO A 118 -19.18 15.83 20.30
C PRO A 118 -19.11 17.16 21.06
N THR A 119 -20.19 17.92 21.01
CA THR A 119 -20.48 18.98 21.97
C THR A 119 -20.25 18.43 23.37
N ARG A 120 -19.25 18.96 24.08
CA ARG A 120 -19.14 18.77 25.53
C ARG A 120 -20.37 19.39 26.17
N THR A 121 -21.41 18.59 26.38
CA THR A 121 -22.52 18.94 27.27
C THR A 121 -22.36 18.16 28.57
N GLY A 122 -21.85 18.87 29.59
CA GLY A 122 -22.29 18.75 30.97
C GLY A 122 -22.02 17.46 31.75
N GLY A 123 -21.07 17.56 32.69
CA GLY A 123 -21.28 17.20 34.11
C GLY A 123 -21.54 15.73 34.47
N GLY A 124 -20.49 15.06 34.94
CA GLY A 124 -20.61 13.86 35.77
C GLY A 124 -19.23 13.45 36.28
N SER A 125 -18.93 13.74 37.54
CA SER A 125 -17.74 13.24 38.23
C SER A 125 -17.83 11.72 38.32
N VAL A 126 -16.88 11.02 37.71
CA VAL A 126 -16.73 9.57 37.91
C VAL A 126 -15.43 9.37 38.68
N ASP A 127 -15.54 9.07 39.97
CA ASP A 127 -14.45 8.52 40.77
C ASP A 127 -14.26 7.04 40.41
N LEU A 128 -13.02 6.62 40.18
CA LEU A 128 -12.61 5.21 40.18
C LEU A 128 -11.75 4.96 41.41
N PHE A 129 -12.15 3.96 42.21
CA PHE A 129 -11.29 3.32 43.21
C PHE A 129 -10.34 2.31 42.55
#